data_AF-A0A9P6DHR2-F1
#
_entry.id   AF-A0A9P6DHR2-F1
#
_cell.length_a   1.000
_cell.length_b   1.000
_cell.length_c   1.000
_cell.angle_alpha   90.00
_cell.angle_beta   90.00
_cell.angle_gamma   90.00
#
_symmetry.space_group_name_H-M   'P 1'
#
loop_
_entity.id
_entity.type
_entity.pdbx_description
1 polymer ?
#
loop_
_entity_poly.entity_id
_entity_poly.type
_entity_poly.pdbx_seq_one_letter_code
_entity_poly.pdbx_strand_id
1 'polypeptide(L)'
;MSHNAKAKAAGISATSFFDLKAELSKQEADFSKSKAAGKAAAVVGGITRPDKKPTVWGRQNKGVKSRAQRDIELEAVSRPTLESARVALERKAKIYDKLKKGKTGGLTDSQYDALLVDFDSKPVSEFFEPDSDDEDESLAVPGPSVDEWPGTHFTKDDPIIEYEDEFGRLRTAPRSEVPRHLLNTEGPHVDIEEELIIRNPVNYFPVYEPSAERIAEIEKIHSEENNPLNIHYDAAREVRAKGAGFYQFSADEQTRRAQMEEMKAAREETEKSRREMGAVDLKPGEVEGMREGDDAAGPASVQSRAMEKRKRDIEERRKALESKRKKVKLSDEDGTHIPLAQPVHADPFAAFEAKQTKTPKPATEAEEFLAQLEKNILGKGA
;
A
#
# COMPACT_ATOMS: atom_id res chain seq x y z
N MET A 1 44.21 70.55 -50.98
CA MET A 1 45.30 70.80 -50.01
C MET A 1 44.95 70.10 -48.71
N SER A 2 45.87 69.31 -48.14
CA SER A 2 46.02 69.01 -46.70
C SER A 2 44.85 68.28 -45.99
N HIS A 3 44.98 67.20 -45.22
CA HIS A 3 46.13 66.47 -44.69
C HIS A 3 45.75 65.00 -44.51
N ASN A 4 46.76 64.15 -44.70
CA ASN A 4 46.79 62.73 -44.45
C ASN A 4 46.64 62.46 -42.93
N ALA A 5 45.51 61.91 -42.49
CA ALA A 5 45.35 61.43 -41.12
C ALA A 5 45.61 59.91 -41.09
N LYS A 6 46.88 59.57 -40.83
CA LYS A 6 47.35 58.21 -40.56
C LYS A 6 46.47 57.54 -39.49
N ALA A 7 46.06 56.31 -39.80
CA ALA A 7 45.39 55.39 -38.89
C ALA A 7 46.16 55.30 -37.56
N LYS A 8 45.56 55.79 -36.48
CA LYS A 8 45.90 55.35 -35.14
C LYS A 8 45.20 54.01 -34.94
N ALA A 9 45.96 52.96 -34.69
CA ALA A 9 45.45 51.68 -34.26
C ALA A 9 44.51 51.90 -33.06
N ALA A 10 43.21 51.83 -33.30
CA ALA A 10 42.23 51.82 -32.22
C ALA A 10 42.39 50.47 -31.54
N GLY A 11 42.96 50.50 -30.33
CA GLY A 11 43.05 49.32 -29.49
C GLY A 11 41.69 48.65 -29.40
N ILE A 12 41.67 47.32 -29.55
CA ILE A 12 40.47 46.51 -29.40
C ILE A 12 39.95 46.72 -27.98
N SER A 13 39.00 47.66 -27.80
CA SER A 13 38.36 47.87 -26.52
C SER A 13 37.37 46.74 -26.29
N ALA A 14 37.17 46.35 -25.03
CA ALA A 14 36.19 45.32 -24.66
C ALA A 14 34.79 45.62 -25.26
N THR A 15 34.44 46.90 -25.40
CA THR A 15 33.20 47.36 -26.03
C THR A 15 33.09 47.00 -27.51
N SER A 16 34.17 47.07 -28.30
CA SER A 16 34.16 46.64 -29.71
C SER A 16 34.00 45.12 -29.85
N PHE A 17 34.50 44.35 -28.88
CA PHE A 17 34.30 42.90 -28.85
C PHE A 17 32.84 42.53 -28.53
N PHE A 18 32.19 43.26 -27.61
CA PHE A 18 30.77 43.09 -27.33
C PHE A 18 29.89 43.48 -28.52
N ASP A 19 30.25 44.53 -29.26
CA ASP A 19 29.52 44.96 -30.46
C ASP A 19 29.64 43.93 -31.59
N LEU A 20 30.84 43.39 -31.83
CA LEU A 20 31.06 42.31 -32.79
C LEU A 20 30.31 41.04 -32.37
N LYS A 21 30.32 40.69 -31.09
CA LYS A 21 29.53 39.56 -30.56
C LYS A 21 28.03 39.79 -30.75
N ALA A 22 27.54 41.01 -30.54
CA ALA A 22 26.15 41.36 -30.77
C ALA A 22 25.80 41.23 -32.28
N GLU A 23 26.66 41.73 -33.17
CA GLU A 23 26.46 41.65 -34.61
C GLU A 23 26.50 40.20 -35.12
N LEU A 24 27.44 39.38 -34.64
CA LEU A 24 27.48 37.94 -34.92
C LEU A 24 26.21 37.25 -34.43
N SER A 25 25.77 37.52 -33.19
CA SER A 25 24.55 36.92 -32.66
C SER A 25 23.31 37.31 -33.46
N LYS A 26 23.26 38.55 -33.97
CA LYS A 26 22.20 39.04 -34.85
C LYS A 26 22.24 38.31 -36.20
N GLN A 27 23.41 38.16 -36.81
CA GLN A 27 23.56 37.42 -38.06
C GLN A 27 23.23 35.93 -37.90
N GLU A 28 23.57 35.31 -36.76
CA GLU A 28 23.18 33.93 -36.46
C GLU A 28 21.65 33.79 -36.26
N ALA A 29 21.02 34.76 -35.58
CA ALA A 29 19.57 34.81 -35.43
C ALA A 29 18.87 35.00 -36.79
N ASP A 30 19.41 35.86 -37.66
CA ASP A 30 18.86 36.09 -38.99
C ASP A 30 19.12 34.89 -39.93
N PHE A 31 20.26 34.21 -39.79
CA PHE A 31 20.58 32.98 -40.51
C PHE A 31 19.68 31.80 -40.07
N SER A 32 19.47 31.63 -38.78
CA SER A 32 18.56 30.60 -38.27
C SER A 32 17.10 30.86 -38.67
N LYS A 33 16.64 32.12 -38.62
CA LYS A 33 15.31 32.53 -39.12
C LYS A 33 15.17 32.29 -40.62
N SER A 34 16.15 32.68 -41.43
CA SER A 34 16.12 32.47 -42.88
C SER A 34 16.19 30.98 -43.25
N LYS A 35 16.95 30.18 -42.50
CA LYS A 35 17.00 28.72 -42.62
C LYS A 35 15.66 28.07 -42.26
N ALA A 36 15.02 28.49 -41.17
CA ALA A 36 13.70 28.02 -40.76
C ALA A 36 12.60 28.43 -41.76
N ALA A 37 12.71 29.63 -42.35
CA ALA A 37 11.84 30.09 -43.43
C ALA A 37 12.07 29.39 -44.78
N GLY A 38 12.96 28.39 -44.84
CA GLY A 38 13.26 27.65 -46.07
C GLY A 38 14.00 28.45 -47.13
N LYS A 39 14.45 29.68 -46.81
CA LYS A 39 15.33 30.49 -47.65
C LYS A 39 16.77 30.01 -47.50
N ALA A 40 16.99 28.70 -47.63
CA ALA A 40 18.32 28.18 -47.82
C ALA A 40 18.78 28.64 -49.21
N ALA A 41 19.42 29.81 -49.27
CA ALA A 41 20.11 30.27 -50.45
C ALA A 41 21.23 29.27 -50.72
N ALA A 42 20.92 28.22 -51.50
CA ALA A 42 21.93 27.39 -52.11
C ALA A 42 22.65 28.27 -53.14
N VAL A 43 23.64 29.02 -52.68
CA VAL A 43 24.57 29.73 -53.54
C VAL A 43 25.46 28.68 -54.19
N VAL A 44 25.01 28.15 -55.32
CA VAL A 44 25.88 27.42 -56.25
C VAL A 44 26.32 28.43 -57.30
N GLY A 45 27.55 28.95 -57.17
CA GLY A 45 28.14 29.85 -58.16
C GLY A 45 27.66 31.30 -58.14
N GLY A 46 27.26 31.85 -56.97
CA GLY A 46 27.07 33.30 -56.79
C GLY A 46 25.75 33.91 -57.28
N ILE A 47 24.81 33.11 -57.81
CA ILE A 47 23.52 33.62 -58.32
C ILE A 47 22.37 32.90 -57.60
N THR A 48 21.58 33.67 -56.83
CA THR A 48 20.36 33.17 -56.17
C THR A 48 19.28 32.91 -57.22
N ARG A 49 18.87 31.64 -57.41
CA ARG A 49 17.73 31.28 -58.25
C ARG A 49 16.59 30.76 -57.37
N PRO A 50 15.45 31.47 -57.28
CA PRO A 50 14.38 31.15 -56.33
C PRO A 50 13.59 29.87 -56.66
N ASP A 51 13.66 29.36 -57.89
CA ASP A 51 12.66 28.38 -58.37
C ASP A 51 13.16 26.94 -58.57
N LYS A 52 14.36 26.60 -58.08
CA LYS A 52 14.85 25.21 -58.22
C LYS A 52 14.34 24.35 -57.08
N LYS A 53 13.50 23.37 -57.44
CA LYS A 53 13.10 22.25 -56.57
C LYS A 53 14.37 21.66 -55.92
N PRO A 54 14.34 21.33 -54.61
CA PRO A 54 15.51 20.81 -53.92
C PRO A 54 16.05 19.57 -54.64
N THR A 55 17.38 19.51 -54.74
CA THR A 55 18.14 18.36 -55.24
C THR A 55 17.69 17.07 -54.54
N VAL A 56 17.86 15.92 -55.18
CA VAL A 56 17.47 14.60 -54.63
C VAL A 56 18.07 14.36 -53.24
N TRP A 57 19.30 14.85 -53.00
CA TRP A 57 19.96 14.82 -51.68
C TRP A 57 19.40 15.81 -50.65
N GLY A 58 18.69 16.85 -51.09
CA GLY A 58 18.02 17.83 -50.24
C GLY A 58 16.56 17.50 -49.94
N ARG A 59 16.01 16.42 -50.51
CA ARG A 59 14.66 15.95 -50.19
C ARG A 59 14.68 15.27 -48.83
N GLN A 60 14.00 15.85 -47.85
CA GLN A 60 13.78 15.17 -46.58
C GLN A 60 12.97 13.89 -46.79
N ASN A 61 13.35 12.83 -46.06
CA ASN A 61 12.61 11.57 -46.08
C ASN A 61 11.15 11.78 -45.68
N LYS A 62 10.23 11.11 -46.39
CA LYS A 62 8.79 11.18 -46.11
C LYS A 62 8.54 10.79 -44.65
N GLY A 63 7.83 11.65 -43.92
CA GLY A 63 7.47 11.43 -42.52
C GLY A 63 8.58 11.69 -41.49
N VAL A 64 9.68 12.35 -41.84
CA VAL A 64 10.64 12.83 -40.82
C VAL A 64 10.02 13.97 -40.00
N LYS A 65 9.34 14.91 -40.65
CA LYS A 65 8.65 16.01 -39.95
C LYS A 65 7.56 15.50 -38.99
N SER A 66 6.78 14.51 -39.41
CA SER A 66 5.73 13.93 -38.56
C SER A 66 6.29 13.04 -37.43
N ARG A 67 7.47 12.42 -37.62
CA ARG A 67 8.20 11.76 -36.51
C ARG A 67 8.74 12.79 -35.52
N ALA A 68 9.44 13.81 -36.00
CA ALA A 68 9.94 14.89 -35.15
C ALA A 68 8.82 15.63 -34.40
N GLN A 69 7.66 15.85 -35.02
CA GLN A 69 6.49 16.42 -34.35
C GLN A 69 5.96 15.50 -33.24
N ARG A 70 5.85 14.19 -33.48
CA ARG A 70 5.48 13.23 -32.42
C ARG A 70 6.49 13.19 -31.29
N ASP A 71 7.79 13.24 -31.59
CA ASP A 71 8.84 13.24 -30.57
C ASP A 71 8.72 14.48 -29.68
N ILE A 72 8.45 15.65 -30.29
CA ILE A 72 8.21 16.91 -29.56
C ILE A 72 6.92 16.84 -28.74
N GLU A 73 5.85 16.25 -29.27
CA GLU A 73 4.57 16.07 -28.55
C GLU A 73 4.74 15.12 -27.35
N LEU A 74 5.45 14.01 -27.52
CA LEU A 74 5.75 13.08 -26.43
C LEU A 74 6.64 13.72 -25.35
N GLU A 75 7.63 14.52 -25.76
CA GLU A 75 8.47 15.28 -24.84
C GLU A 75 7.67 16.38 -24.12
N ALA A 76 6.74 17.05 -24.81
CA ALA A 76 5.86 18.05 -24.20
C ALA A 76 4.83 17.43 -23.25
N VAL A 77 4.44 16.17 -23.43
CA VAL A 77 3.56 15.43 -22.50
C VAL A 77 4.35 14.90 -21.29
N SER A 78 5.64 14.57 -21.44
CA SER A 78 6.48 14.10 -20.33
C SER A 78 7.13 15.21 -19.51
N ARG A 79 7.46 16.36 -20.11
CA ARG A 79 7.97 17.53 -19.37
C ARG A 79 7.09 18.00 -18.21
N PRO A 80 5.75 18.13 -18.33
CA PRO A 80 4.92 18.55 -17.19
C PRO A 80 4.93 17.51 -16.07
N THR A 81 5.12 16.22 -16.36
CA THR A 81 5.25 15.20 -15.31
C THR A 81 6.61 15.25 -14.62
N LEU A 82 7.70 15.55 -15.35
CA LEU A 82 9.04 15.71 -14.78
C LEU A 82 9.21 17.03 -14.01
N GLU A 83 8.72 18.14 -14.55
CA GLU A 83 8.78 19.45 -13.89
C GLU A 83 7.91 19.48 -12.64
N SER A 84 6.69 18.91 -12.70
CA SER A 84 5.84 18.79 -11.50
C SER A 84 6.48 17.89 -10.44
N ALA A 85 7.10 16.77 -10.82
CA ALA A 85 7.84 15.92 -9.92
C ALA A 85 9.04 16.67 -9.28
N ARG A 86 9.81 17.42 -10.09
CA ARG A 86 10.93 18.22 -9.60
C ARG A 86 10.48 19.28 -8.59
N VAL A 87 9.42 20.03 -8.92
CA VAL A 87 8.85 21.03 -8.00
C VAL A 87 8.38 20.39 -6.70
N ALA A 88 7.76 19.21 -6.76
CA ALA A 88 7.36 18.47 -5.57
C ALA A 88 8.56 18.02 -4.73
N LEU A 89 9.64 17.53 -5.36
CA LEU A 89 10.87 17.15 -4.67
C LEU A 89 11.57 18.35 -4.04
N GLU A 90 11.64 19.48 -4.73
CA GLU A 90 12.21 20.72 -4.19
C GLU A 90 11.41 21.24 -2.98
N ARG A 91 10.08 21.13 -3.00
CA ARG A 91 9.24 21.44 -1.83
C ARG A 91 9.53 20.50 -0.66
N LYS A 92 9.61 19.18 -0.91
CA LYS A 92 9.93 18.19 0.13
C LYS A 92 11.32 18.40 0.71
N ALA A 93 12.33 18.67 -0.10
CA ALA A 93 13.69 18.96 0.34
C ALA A 93 13.73 20.18 1.27
N LYS A 94 13.04 21.26 0.91
CA LYS A 94 12.93 22.46 1.76
C LYS A 94 12.25 22.19 3.10
N ILE A 95 11.27 21.29 3.16
CA ILE A 95 10.61 20.89 4.41
C ILE A 95 11.58 20.05 5.23
N TYR A 96 12.22 19.05 4.63
CA TYR A 96 13.21 18.19 5.29
C TYR A 96 14.37 19.00 5.91
N ASP A 97 14.92 19.97 5.17
CA ASP A 97 15.98 20.85 5.68
C ASP A 97 15.55 21.70 6.88
N LYS A 98 14.25 22.01 6.99
CA LYS A 98 13.70 22.72 8.15
C LYS A 98 13.55 21.76 9.33
N LEU A 99 13.01 20.56 9.11
CA LEU A 99 12.86 19.52 10.12
C LEU A 99 14.22 19.13 10.72
N LYS A 100 15.22 18.89 9.87
CA LYS A 100 16.61 18.61 10.30
C LYS A 100 17.24 19.74 11.13
N LYS A 101 16.76 20.98 10.98
CA LYS A 101 17.22 22.15 11.76
C LYS A 101 16.40 22.34 13.05
N GLY A 102 15.57 21.39 13.44
CA GLY A 102 14.67 21.48 14.61
C GLY A 102 13.50 22.45 14.41
N LYS A 103 13.11 22.75 13.16
CA LYS A 103 11.93 23.59 12.87
C LYS A 103 10.81 22.70 12.36
N THR A 104 9.57 22.99 12.76
CA THR A 104 8.37 22.20 12.42
C THR A 104 8.07 22.05 10.91
N GLY A 105 8.76 22.79 10.03
CA GLY A 105 8.59 22.64 8.58
C GLY A 105 7.22 23.07 8.03
N GLY A 106 6.33 23.59 8.89
CA GLY A 106 4.93 23.88 8.56
C GLY A 106 3.95 22.76 8.90
N LEU A 107 4.40 21.72 9.62
CA LEU A 107 3.55 20.67 10.17
C LEU A 107 3.05 21.09 11.57
N THR A 108 1.90 20.55 11.97
CA THR A 108 1.45 20.61 13.38
C THR A 108 2.24 19.61 14.23
N ASP A 109 2.26 19.81 15.55
CA ASP A 109 2.99 18.90 16.46
C ASP A 109 2.49 17.46 16.32
N SER A 110 1.17 17.24 16.24
CA SER A 110 0.61 15.90 15.98
C SER A 110 1.02 15.30 14.63
N GLN A 111 1.19 16.14 13.60
CA GLN A 111 1.68 15.68 12.29
C GLN A 111 3.17 15.36 12.33
N TYR A 112 3.92 16.09 13.13
CA TYR A 112 5.35 15.87 13.36
C TYR A 112 5.58 14.57 14.13
N ASP A 113 4.85 14.33 15.22
CA ASP A 113 4.94 13.11 16.04
C ASP A 113 4.53 11.84 15.26
N ALA A 114 3.65 11.98 14.26
CA ALA A 114 3.26 10.89 13.39
C ALA A 114 4.27 10.58 12.27
N LEU A 115 5.35 11.36 12.14
CA LEU A 115 6.43 11.06 11.20
C LEU A 115 7.19 9.82 11.64
N LEU A 116 7.57 8.99 10.68
CA LEU A 116 8.34 7.76 10.94
C LEU A 116 9.81 8.05 11.29
N VAL A 117 10.27 9.27 11.05
CA VAL A 117 11.65 9.71 11.30
C VAL A 117 11.62 10.68 12.46
N ASP A 118 12.34 10.33 13.53
CA ASP A 118 12.58 11.23 14.64
C ASP A 118 13.73 12.20 14.27
N PHE A 119 13.38 13.46 13.98
CA PHE A 119 14.34 14.49 13.61
C PHE A 119 15.07 15.12 14.81
N ASP A 120 14.55 14.90 16.03
CA ASP A 120 15.16 15.40 17.27
C ASP A 120 16.14 14.37 17.87
N SER A 121 16.02 13.10 17.46
CA SER A 121 17.04 12.12 17.74
C SER A 121 18.41 12.57 17.20
N LYS A 122 19.44 12.44 18.04
CA LYS A 122 20.82 12.76 17.66
C LYS A 122 21.15 12.04 16.35
N PRO A 123 21.60 12.75 15.31
CA PRO A 123 21.79 12.12 14.02
C PRO A 123 22.78 10.99 14.20
N VAL A 124 22.38 9.79 13.79
CA VAL A 124 23.24 8.59 13.79
C VAL A 124 24.55 8.84 13.03
N SER A 125 24.65 9.90 12.23
CA SER A 125 25.90 10.36 11.62
C SER A 125 26.98 10.86 12.59
N GLU A 126 26.65 11.20 13.84
CA GLU A 126 27.69 11.45 14.88
C GLU A 126 28.26 10.14 15.42
N PHE A 127 27.53 9.02 15.31
CA PHE A 127 28.01 7.68 15.69
C PHE A 127 28.58 6.89 14.52
N PHE A 128 28.17 7.24 13.29
CA PHE A 128 28.71 6.78 12.03
C PHE A 128 29.40 7.96 11.33
N GLU A 129 30.33 8.61 12.02
CA GLU A 129 31.39 9.30 11.29
C GLU A 129 32.04 8.24 10.39
N PRO A 130 32.26 8.52 9.10
CA PRO A 130 33.04 7.62 8.26
C PRO A 130 34.41 7.56 8.92
N ASP A 131 34.70 6.42 9.55
CA ASP A 131 35.95 6.04 10.19
C ASP A 131 37.13 6.66 9.43
N SER A 132 37.50 7.88 9.82
CA SER A 132 38.65 8.56 9.26
C SER A 132 39.79 8.05 10.11
N ASP A 133 40.35 6.95 9.63
CA ASP A 133 41.49 6.17 10.14
C ASP A 133 42.80 6.99 10.22
N ASP A 134 42.70 8.33 10.31
CA ASP A 134 43.77 9.31 10.30
C ASP A 134 43.85 10.14 11.60
N GLU A 135 43.07 9.79 12.64
CA GLU A 135 43.31 10.34 13.98
C GLU A 135 44.46 9.58 14.66
N ASP A 136 45.58 10.27 14.87
CA ASP A 136 46.78 9.74 15.50
C ASP A 136 46.55 9.46 17.00
N GLU A 137 46.05 8.25 17.29
CA GLU A 137 45.83 7.73 18.65
C GLU A 137 47.09 7.72 19.53
N SER A 138 48.29 7.95 18.96
CA SER A 138 49.55 7.98 19.72
C SER A 138 49.74 9.25 20.56
N LEU A 139 48.88 10.27 20.40
CA LEU A 139 48.85 11.49 21.22
C LEU A 139 47.91 11.41 22.43
N ALA A 140 47.06 10.38 22.52
CA ALA A 140 46.18 10.16 23.66
C ALA A 140 46.95 9.44 24.78
N VAL A 141 47.51 10.22 25.71
CA VAL A 141 48.00 9.68 26.99
C VAL A 141 46.79 9.09 27.74
N PRO A 142 46.84 7.82 28.18
CA PRO A 142 45.85 7.30 29.10
C PRO A 142 45.87 8.17 30.38
N GLY A 143 44.92 9.09 30.49
CA GLY A 143 44.58 9.67 31.78
C GLY A 143 44.13 8.53 32.68
N PRO A 144 44.33 8.59 34.01
CA PRO A 144 43.71 7.63 34.91
C PRO A 144 42.21 7.71 34.67
N SER A 145 41.67 6.71 33.98
CA SER A 145 40.25 6.57 33.87
C SER A 145 39.79 6.25 35.28
N VAL A 146 39.22 7.27 35.92
CA VAL A 146 38.18 7.03 36.92
C VAL A 146 36.97 6.60 36.10
N ASP A 147 37.09 5.44 35.45
CA ASP A 147 35.97 4.69 34.97
C ASP A 147 35.26 4.22 36.22
N GLU A 148 34.32 5.05 36.62
CA GLU A 148 33.13 4.65 37.36
C GLU A 148 32.40 3.61 36.50
N TRP A 149 32.96 2.40 36.47
CA TRP A 149 32.31 1.22 35.93
C TRP A 149 31.06 1.00 36.79
N PRO A 150 29.86 0.91 36.18
CA PRO A 150 28.62 0.76 36.92
C PRO A 150 28.58 -0.67 37.49
N GLY A 151 29.23 -0.86 38.64
CA GLY A 151 29.42 -2.17 39.27
C GLY A 151 30.51 -2.23 40.34
N THR A 152 31.41 -1.24 40.42
CA THR A 152 32.51 -1.27 41.41
C THR A 152 32.36 -0.15 42.45
N HIS A 153 31.43 -0.32 43.38
CA HIS A 153 31.30 0.54 44.55
C HIS A 153 32.41 0.22 45.58
N PHE A 154 33.67 0.57 45.29
CA PHE A 154 34.64 0.78 46.37
C PHE A 154 34.34 2.14 46.99
N THR A 155 33.27 2.22 47.77
CA THR A 155 33.02 3.37 48.63
C THR A 155 34.14 3.43 49.67
N LYS A 156 34.55 4.63 50.08
CA LYS A 156 35.55 4.82 51.15
C LYS A 156 35.09 4.32 52.54
N ASP A 157 33.90 3.71 52.60
CA ASP A 157 33.19 3.29 53.81
C ASP A 157 32.98 1.76 53.85
N ASP A 158 33.84 0.97 53.20
CA ASP A 158 33.70 -0.49 53.19
C ASP A 158 34.31 -1.12 54.47
N PRO A 159 33.52 -1.77 55.35
CA PRO A 159 34.00 -2.27 56.63
C PRO A 159 34.91 -3.49 56.47
N ILE A 160 36.00 -3.54 57.23
CA ILE A 160 36.90 -4.69 57.30
C ILE A 160 36.25 -5.77 58.17
N ILE A 161 36.08 -6.98 57.63
CA ILE A 161 35.43 -8.12 58.29
C ILE A 161 36.43 -9.28 58.41
N GLU A 162 36.33 -10.02 59.50
CA GLU A 162 37.05 -11.29 59.70
C GLU A 162 36.27 -12.44 59.05
N TYR A 163 36.90 -13.18 58.15
CA TYR A 163 36.33 -14.37 57.52
C TYR A 163 37.27 -15.57 57.66
N GLU A 164 36.72 -16.76 57.64
CA GLU A 164 37.47 -18.02 57.65
C GLU A 164 37.79 -18.43 56.20
N ASP A 165 39.08 -18.52 55.88
CA ASP A 165 39.58 -19.02 54.58
C ASP A 165 39.35 -20.54 54.46
N GLU A 166 39.45 -21.09 53.26
CA GLU A 166 39.24 -22.51 52.95
C GLU A 166 40.13 -23.47 53.77
N PHE A 167 41.22 -22.94 54.32
CA PHE A 167 42.17 -23.64 55.19
C PHE A 167 41.88 -23.50 56.69
N GLY A 168 40.73 -22.95 57.08
CA GLY A 168 40.32 -22.75 58.47
C GLY A 168 41.10 -21.64 59.20
N ARG A 169 41.67 -20.69 58.45
CA ARG A 169 42.46 -19.57 59.00
C ARG A 169 41.61 -18.31 58.97
N LEU A 170 41.58 -17.58 60.08
CA LEU A 170 40.93 -16.26 60.13
C LEU A 170 41.78 -15.24 59.37
N ARG A 171 41.18 -14.60 58.36
CA ARG A 171 41.77 -13.49 57.58
C ARG A 171 40.87 -12.27 57.69
N THR A 172 41.47 -11.07 57.67
CA THR A 172 40.74 -9.80 57.58
C THR A 172 40.80 -9.25 56.17
N ALA A 173 39.65 -8.90 55.60
CA ALA A 173 39.54 -8.22 54.30
C ALA A 173 38.33 -7.28 54.28
N PRO A 174 38.30 -6.26 53.40
CA PRO A 174 37.10 -5.46 53.15
C PRO A 174 35.92 -6.35 52.75
N ARG A 175 34.69 -6.01 53.19
CA ARG A 175 33.48 -6.81 52.92
C ARG A 175 33.29 -7.12 51.43
N SER A 176 33.63 -6.20 50.52
CA SER A 176 33.53 -6.39 49.08
C SER A 176 34.51 -7.43 48.50
N GLU A 177 35.65 -7.65 49.14
CA GLU A 177 36.69 -8.59 48.69
C GLU A 177 36.51 -10.00 49.27
N VAL A 178 35.69 -10.15 50.31
CA VAL A 178 35.39 -11.46 50.91
C VAL A 178 34.53 -12.29 49.95
N PRO A 179 34.93 -13.52 49.58
CA PRO A 179 34.11 -14.37 48.73
C PRO A 179 32.70 -14.59 49.30
N ARG A 180 31.67 -14.45 48.46
CA ARG A 180 30.25 -14.48 48.88
C ARG A 180 29.85 -15.69 49.73
N HIS A 181 30.49 -16.82 49.51
CA HIS A 181 30.21 -18.08 50.22
C HIS A 181 30.91 -18.20 51.59
N LEU A 182 31.87 -17.31 51.90
CA LEU A 182 32.60 -17.23 53.18
C LEU A 182 32.10 -16.09 54.06
N LEU A 183 31.16 -15.28 53.56
CA LEU A 183 30.48 -14.27 54.36
C LEU A 183 29.51 -14.96 55.32
N ASN A 184 29.80 -14.87 56.62
CA ASN A 184 28.89 -15.34 57.67
C ASN A 184 27.60 -14.51 57.66
N THR A 185 26.59 -14.98 56.94
CA THR A 185 25.21 -14.47 57.03
C THR A 185 24.48 -15.26 58.13
N GLU A 186 24.78 -14.97 59.40
CA GLU A 186 23.97 -15.44 60.54
C GLU A 186 22.67 -14.62 60.68
N GLY A 187 21.94 -14.46 59.58
CA GLY A 187 20.56 -14.01 59.56
C GLY A 187 19.71 -15.13 58.97
N PRO A 188 18.43 -15.29 59.39
CA PRO A 188 17.57 -16.30 58.79
C PRO A 188 17.58 -16.08 57.27
N HIS A 189 18.07 -17.08 56.54
CA HIS A 189 17.90 -17.18 55.10
C HIS A 189 16.40 -17.38 54.87
N VAL A 190 15.64 -16.29 54.91
CA VAL A 190 14.28 -16.29 54.41
C VAL A 190 14.47 -16.40 52.92
N ASP A 191 14.15 -17.55 52.34
CA ASP A 191 14.15 -17.75 50.90
C ASP A 191 13.06 -16.84 50.32
N ILE A 192 13.41 -15.57 50.09
CA ILE A 192 12.55 -14.55 49.47
C ILE A 192 12.09 -15.02 48.09
N GLU A 193 12.80 -15.99 47.52
CA GLU A 193 12.46 -16.68 46.29
C GLU A 193 11.18 -17.51 46.41
N GLU A 194 10.82 -18.09 47.58
CA GLU A 194 9.60 -18.91 47.68
C GLU A 194 8.30 -18.08 47.71
N GLU A 195 8.35 -16.88 48.30
CA GLU A 195 7.17 -15.99 48.42
C GLU A 195 6.89 -15.22 47.12
N LEU A 196 7.87 -15.11 46.22
CA LEU A 196 7.70 -14.52 44.88
C LEU A 196 7.28 -15.55 43.80
N ILE A 197 7.23 -16.85 44.10
CA ILE A 197 6.77 -17.86 43.14
C ILE A 197 5.24 -17.85 43.10
N ILE A 198 4.70 -17.10 42.14
CA ILE A 198 3.28 -17.16 41.76
C ILE A 198 3.03 -18.55 41.14
N ARG A 199 2.58 -19.50 41.97
CA ARG A 199 2.18 -20.84 41.53
C ARG A 199 0.83 -20.76 40.83
N ASN A 200 0.84 -20.41 39.55
CA ASN A 200 -0.35 -20.47 38.72
C ASN A 200 -0.81 -21.93 38.56
N PRO A 201 -2.14 -22.20 38.59
CA PRO A 201 -2.65 -23.56 38.43
C PRO A 201 -2.33 -24.09 37.03
N VAL A 202 -2.17 -25.41 36.92
CA VAL A 202 -1.97 -26.09 35.63
C VAL A 202 -3.17 -25.72 34.72
N ASN A 203 -2.90 -25.08 33.58
CA ASN A 203 -3.83 -24.48 32.61
C ASN A 203 -4.22 -23.00 32.80
N TYR A 204 -3.58 -22.26 33.71
CA TYR A 204 -3.74 -20.80 33.74
C TYR A 204 -2.72 -20.14 32.82
N PHE A 205 -3.19 -19.70 31.65
CA PHE A 205 -2.43 -18.82 30.77
C PHE A 205 -2.88 -17.38 31.05
N PRO A 206 -2.03 -16.49 31.59
CA PRO A 206 -2.39 -15.10 31.83
C PRO A 206 -2.58 -14.39 30.49
N VAL A 207 -3.81 -14.36 30.00
CA VAL A 207 -4.19 -13.51 28.87
C VAL A 207 -4.48 -12.13 29.43
N TYR A 208 -3.72 -11.13 28.97
CA TYR A 208 -4.02 -9.74 29.30
C TYR A 208 -5.36 -9.36 28.65
N GLU A 209 -6.37 -9.13 29.49
CA GLU A 209 -7.65 -8.53 29.08
C GLU A 209 -7.59 -7.03 29.38
N PRO A 210 -7.46 -6.17 28.36
CA PRO A 210 -7.45 -4.74 28.59
C PRO A 210 -8.78 -4.28 29.22
N SER A 211 -8.73 -3.35 30.16
CA SER A 211 -9.95 -2.76 30.71
C SER A 211 -10.78 -2.08 29.60
N ALA A 212 -12.10 -2.04 29.76
CA ALA A 212 -12.98 -1.39 28.78
C ALA A 212 -12.62 0.08 28.55
N GLU A 213 -12.15 0.77 29.60
CA GLU A 213 -11.63 2.14 29.52
C GLU A 213 -10.40 2.21 28.60
N ARG A 214 -9.46 1.27 28.74
CA ARG A 214 -8.27 1.22 27.90
C ARG A 214 -8.61 0.93 26.44
N ILE A 215 -9.58 0.07 26.17
CA ILE A 215 -10.06 -0.20 24.80
C ILE A 215 -10.66 1.07 24.20
N ALA A 216 -11.52 1.78 24.95
CA ALA A 216 -12.14 3.01 24.48
C ALA A 216 -11.11 4.14 24.24
N GLU A 217 -10.04 4.21 25.04
CA GLU A 217 -8.91 5.11 24.79
C GLU A 217 -8.18 4.78 23.50
N ILE A 218 -7.85 3.51 23.27
CA ILE A 218 -7.18 3.05 22.04
C ILE A 218 -8.06 3.36 20.83
N GLU A 219 -9.36 3.05 20.90
CA GLU A 219 -10.31 3.35 19.83
C GLU A 219 -10.40 4.85 19.52
N LYS A 220 -10.34 5.71 20.55
CA LYS A 220 -10.29 7.16 20.36
C LYS A 220 -8.98 7.59 19.71
N ILE A 221 -7.83 7.14 20.21
CA ILE A 221 -6.52 7.51 19.67
C ILE A 221 -6.39 7.09 18.20
N HIS A 222 -6.88 5.89 17.87
CA HIS A 222 -6.82 5.34 16.52
C HIS A 222 -8.07 5.66 15.67
N SER A 223 -8.96 6.54 16.15
CA SER A 223 -10.10 6.96 15.35
C SER A 223 -9.62 7.73 14.12
N GLU A 224 -10.35 7.60 13.01
CA GLU A 224 -9.99 8.29 11.75
C GLU A 224 -9.98 9.82 11.90
N GLU A 225 -10.73 10.34 12.87
CA GLU A 225 -10.76 11.76 13.23
C GLU A 225 -9.44 12.26 13.83
N ASN A 226 -8.69 11.37 14.48
CA ASN A 226 -7.42 11.68 15.13
C ASN A 226 -6.20 11.34 14.28
N ASN A 227 -6.37 10.87 13.04
CA ASN A 227 -5.25 10.65 12.13
C ASN A 227 -4.69 12.01 11.65
N PRO A 228 -3.52 12.46 12.14
CA PRO A 228 -3.06 13.83 11.94
C PRO A 228 -2.68 14.11 10.48
N LEU A 229 -2.37 13.07 9.71
CA LEU A 229 -1.94 13.17 8.31
C LEU A 229 -3.09 12.95 7.32
N ASN A 230 -4.19 12.31 7.74
CA ASN A 230 -5.32 11.91 6.88
C ASN A 230 -4.88 11.27 5.54
N ILE A 231 -3.78 10.51 5.57
CA ILE A 231 -3.23 9.81 4.40
C ILE A 231 -3.78 8.38 4.43
N HIS A 232 -4.55 8.03 3.40
CA HIS A 232 -5.08 6.68 3.21
C HIS A 232 -4.24 5.91 2.20
N TYR A 233 -4.28 4.58 2.33
CA TYR A 233 -3.64 3.69 1.38
C TYR A 233 -4.29 3.78 -0.01
N ASP A 234 -3.47 4.06 -1.02
CA ASP A 234 -3.86 4.12 -2.44
C ASP A 234 -3.30 2.92 -3.18
N ALA A 235 -4.18 1.99 -3.56
CA ALA A 235 -3.72 0.79 -4.24
C ALA A 235 -3.38 1.01 -5.71
N ALA A 236 -3.65 2.17 -6.31
CA ALA A 236 -3.15 2.47 -7.66
C ALA A 236 -1.60 2.55 -7.69
N ARG A 237 -0.98 2.80 -6.55
CA ARG A 237 0.48 2.89 -6.37
C ARG A 237 1.12 1.58 -5.91
N GLU A 238 0.33 0.57 -5.59
CA GLU A 238 0.83 -0.73 -5.14
C GLU A 238 1.17 -1.62 -6.34
N VAL A 239 2.37 -2.19 -6.31
CA VAL A 239 2.90 -3.05 -7.38
C VAL A 239 2.63 -4.54 -7.09
N ARG A 240 2.33 -4.90 -5.84
CA ARG A 240 2.01 -6.28 -5.46
C ARG A 240 0.66 -6.75 -6.01
N ALA A 241 0.57 -8.06 -6.24
CA ALA A 241 -0.68 -8.71 -6.62
C ALA A 241 -1.70 -8.61 -5.48
N LYS A 242 -2.92 -8.22 -5.82
CA LYS A 242 -4.02 -8.06 -4.87
C LYS A 242 -4.88 -9.33 -4.89
N GLY A 243 -5.35 -9.76 -3.72
CA GLY A 243 -6.18 -10.96 -3.59
C GLY A 243 -7.59 -10.78 -4.17
N ALA A 244 -8.32 -11.88 -4.34
CA ALA A 244 -9.66 -11.90 -4.94
C ALA A 244 -10.75 -11.15 -4.14
N GLY A 245 -10.45 -10.76 -2.89
CA GLY A 245 -11.33 -9.94 -2.04
C GLY A 245 -10.86 -8.49 -1.86
N PHE A 246 -9.93 -8.02 -2.70
CA PHE A 246 -9.43 -6.65 -2.61
C PHE A 246 -10.48 -5.63 -3.06
N TYR A 247 -10.75 -4.64 -2.22
CA TYR A 247 -11.63 -3.50 -2.49
C TYR A 247 -10.85 -2.19 -2.33
N GLN A 248 -10.90 -1.32 -3.34
CA GLN A 248 -10.28 0.01 -3.28
C GLN A 248 -11.31 1.03 -2.84
N PHE A 249 -11.06 1.69 -1.71
CA PHE A 249 -11.85 2.83 -1.29
C PHE A 249 -11.54 4.07 -2.13
N SER A 250 -12.53 4.94 -2.23
CA SER A 250 -12.36 6.27 -2.82
C SER A 250 -11.37 7.13 -2.01
N ALA A 251 -10.70 8.07 -2.69
CA ALA A 251 -9.87 9.07 -2.04
C ALA A 251 -10.68 10.15 -1.31
N ASP A 252 -11.94 10.35 -1.73
CA ASP A 252 -12.83 11.34 -1.11
C ASP A 252 -13.40 10.80 0.20
N GLU A 253 -13.09 11.47 1.31
CA GLU A 253 -13.38 11.03 2.68
C GLU A 253 -14.86 10.70 2.92
N GLN A 254 -15.78 11.48 2.37
CA GLN A 254 -17.22 11.24 2.50
C GLN A 254 -17.65 9.93 1.80
N THR A 255 -17.17 9.73 0.58
CA THR A 255 -17.50 8.52 -0.19
C THR A 255 -16.82 7.29 0.40
N ARG A 256 -15.60 7.43 0.93
CA ARG A 256 -14.88 6.38 1.66
C ARG A 256 -15.65 5.94 2.91
N ARG A 257 -16.16 6.90 3.70
CA ARG A 257 -16.99 6.62 4.87
C ARG A 257 -18.27 5.88 4.49
N ALA A 258 -18.97 6.32 3.45
CA ALA A 258 -20.17 5.63 2.96
C ALA A 258 -19.87 4.19 2.52
N GLN A 259 -18.76 3.97 1.80
CA GLN A 259 -18.31 2.62 1.40
C GLN A 259 -17.94 1.75 2.61
N MET A 260 -17.31 2.33 3.65
CA MET A 260 -16.99 1.63 4.89
C MET A 260 -18.24 1.25 5.68
N GLU A 261 -19.24 2.13 5.74
CA GLU A 261 -20.54 1.88 6.37
C GLU A 261 -21.32 0.77 5.63
N GLU A 262 -21.33 0.80 4.30
CA GLU A 262 -21.93 -0.25 3.47
C GLU A 262 -21.27 -1.62 3.74
N MET A 263 -19.94 -1.67 3.77
CA MET A 263 -19.20 -2.89 4.10
C MET A 263 -19.47 -3.39 5.52
N LYS A 264 -19.61 -2.49 6.50
CA LYS A 264 -20.00 -2.85 7.88
C LYS A 264 -21.42 -3.42 7.92
N ALA A 265 -22.36 -2.81 7.21
CA ALA A 265 -23.74 -3.30 7.13
C ALA A 265 -23.79 -4.71 6.49
N ALA A 266 -23.10 -4.92 5.37
CA ALA A 266 -23.01 -6.23 4.73
C ALA A 266 -22.41 -7.27 5.68
N ARG A 267 -21.37 -6.90 6.43
CA ARG A 267 -20.79 -7.78 7.46
C ARG A 267 -21.83 -8.13 8.53
N GLU A 268 -22.53 -7.15 9.10
CA GLU A 268 -23.58 -7.41 10.10
C GLU A 268 -24.69 -8.31 9.59
N GLU A 269 -25.12 -8.14 8.34
CA GLU A 269 -26.12 -9.01 7.71
C GLU A 269 -25.60 -10.45 7.58
N THR A 270 -24.33 -10.63 7.17
CA THR A 270 -23.73 -11.97 7.09
C THR A 270 -23.56 -12.61 8.46
N GLU A 271 -23.16 -11.85 9.48
CA GLU A 271 -23.03 -12.33 10.86
C GLU A 271 -24.39 -12.73 11.43
N LYS A 272 -25.45 -11.93 11.19
CA LYS A 272 -26.83 -12.27 11.58
C LYS A 272 -27.29 -13.54 10.87
N SER A 273 -27.07 -13.65 9.57
CA SER A 273 -27.43 -14.84 8.79
C SER A 273 -26.67 -16.09 9.27
N ARG A 274 -25.38 -15.98 9.59
CA ARG A 274 -24.59 -17.09 10.14
C ARG A 274 -25.11 -17.54 11.51
N ARG A 275 -25.42 -16.60 12.40
CA ARG A 275 -26.03 -16.90 13.71
C ARG A 275 -27.39 -17.59 13.55
N GLU A 276 -28.24 -17.12 12.63
CA GLU A 276 -29.53 -17.75 12.32
C GLU A 276 -29.39 -19.16 11.74
N MET A 277 -28.35 -19.40 10.92
CA MET A 277 -28.05 -20.71 10.35
C MET A 277 -27.31 -21.64 11.34
N GLY A 278 -26.96 -21.17 12.54
CA GLY A 278 -26.23 -21.95 13.54
C GLY A 278 -24.75 -22.17 13.20
N ALA A 279 -24.18 -21.40 12.29
CA ALA A 279 -22.74 -21.40 12.04
C ALA A 279 -22.05 -20.57 13.13
N VAL A 280 -21.44 -21.25 14.11
CA VAL A 280 -20.66 -20.61 15.16
C VAL A 280 -19.30 -20.23 14.57
N ASP A 281 -18.98 -18.93 14.55
CA ASP A 281 -17.63 -18.47 14.23
C ASP A 281 -16.72 -18.84 15.41
N LEU A 282 -16.00 -19.97 15.29
CA LEU A 282 -15.02 -20.41 16.29
C LEU A 282 -13.89 -19.39 16.38
N LYS A 283 -13.49 -19.02 17.60
CA LYS A 283 -12.31 -18.17 17.78
C LYS A 283 -11.05 -18.97 17.40
N PRO A 284 -10.04 -18.33 16.79
CA PRO A 284 -8.77 -19.00 16.50
C PRO A 284 -8.17 -19.60 17.79
N GLY A 285 -8.10 -20.92 17.88
CA GLY A 285 -7.60 -21.65 19.05
C GLY A 285 -8.66 -22.42 19.86
N GLU A 286 -9.96 -22.18 19.62
CA GLU A 286 -11.01 -23.11 20.07
C GLU A 286 -11.02 -24.33 19.14
N VAL A 287 -10.70 -25.50 19.70
CA VAL A 287 -10.75 -26.77 18.96
C VAL A 287 -12.16 -26.98 18.43
N GLU A 288 -12.27 -27.15 17.12
CA GLU A 288 -13.46 -27.61 16.45
C GLU A 288 -13.76 -29.04 16.93
N GLY A 289 -14.61 -29.13 17.94
CA GLY A 289 -15.11 -30.38 18.49
C GLY A 289 -16.52 -30.12 18.99
N MET A 290 -17.44 -31.03 18.64
CA MET A 290 -18.72 -31.08 19.34
C MET A 290 -18.44 -31.05 20.84
N ARG A 291 -18.93 -30.03 21.55
CA ARG A 291 -19.16 -30.17 22.98
C ARG A 291 -20.22 -31.26 23.14
N GLU A 292 -19.78 -32.50 23.31
CA GLU A 292 -20.57 -33.51 24.00
C GLU A 292 -20.65 -33.07 25.46
N GLY A 293 -21.86 -32.74 25.90
CA GLY A 293 -22.16 -32.52 27.32
C GLY A 293 -22.44 -31.06 27.67
N ASP A 294 -23.70 -30.66 27.52
CA ASP A 294 -24.45 -30.16 28.68
C ASP A 294 -25.88 -30.71 28.57
N ASP A 295 -26.13 -31.73 29.37
CA ASP A 295 -27.44 -32.31 29.62
C ASP A 295 -28.37 -31.25 30.22
N ALA A 296 -29.16 -30.60 29.37
CA ALA A 296 -30.36 -29.87 29.78
C ALA A 296 -31.52 -30.26 28.86
N ALA A 297 -32.38 -31.11 29.41
CA ALA A 297 -33.64 -31.60 28.85
C ALA A 297 -34.41 -30.58 27.98
N GLY A 298 -34.67 -30.96 26.72
CA GLY A 298 -35.66 -30.30 25.85
C GLY A 298 -35.79 -30.97 24.47
N PRO A 299 -36.93 -31.57 24.08
CA PRO A 299 -37.09 -32.19 22.78
C PRO A 299 -37.50 -31.14 21.73
N ALA A 300 -36.54 -30.45 21.13
CA ALA A 300 -36.77 -29.69 19.91
C ALA A 300 -35.45 -29.43 19.20
N SER A 301 -34.99 -30.41 18.42
CA SER A 301 -34.04 -30.09 17.35
C SER A 301 -34.68 -29.02 16.48
N VAL A 302 -34.10 -27.83 16.48
CA VAL A 302 -34.50 -26.70 15.64
C VAL A 302 -34.24 -27.14 14.21
N GLN A 303 -35.24 -27.76 13.58
CA GLN A 303 -35.20 -28.02 12.15
C GLN A 303 -35.12 -26.65 11.49
N SER A 304 -34.00 -26.38 10.81
CA SER A 304 -33.80 -25.12 10.10
C SER A 304 -35.04 -24.82 9.24
N ARG A 305 -35.46 -23.54 9.13
CA ARG A 305 -36.63 -23.14 8.32
C ARG A 305 -36.60 -23.73 6.89
N ALA A 306 -35.40 -24.00 6.36
CA ALA A 306 -35.18 -24.70 5.10
C ALA A 306 -35.61 -26.18 5.13
N MET A 307 -35.33 -26.90 6.21
CA MET A 307 -35.80 -28.28 6.42
C MET A 307 -37.32 -28.33 6.64
N GLU A 308 -37.88 -27.35 7.35
CA GLU A 308 -39.34 -27.25 7.51
C GLU A 308 -40.04 -26.97 6.17
N LYS A 309 -39.48 -26.06 5.35
CA LYS A 309 -39.97 -25.81 3.99
C LYS A 309 -39.87 -27.06 3.10
N ARG A 310 -38.73 -27.76 3.13
CA ARG A 310 -38.56 -29.04 2.41
C ARG A 310 -39.56 -30.09 2.87
N LYS A 311 -39.85 -30.17 4.17
CA LYS A 311 -40.83 -31.11 4.72
C LYS A 311 -42.24 -30.80 4.24
N ARG A 312 -42.64 -29.51 4.24
CA ARG A 312 -43.92 -29.07 3.68
C ARG A 312 -44.04 -29.38 2.18
N ASP A 313 -43.02 -29.08 1.39
CA ASP A 313 -43.00 -29.37 -0.05
C ASP A 313 -43.12 -30.88 -0.34
N ILE A 314 -42.48 -31.73 0.49
CA ILE A 314 -42.57 -33.20 0.37
C ILE A 314 -43.97 -33.70 0.75
N GLU A 315 -44.58 -33.16 1.80
CA GLU A 315 -45.95 -33.50 2.23
C GLU A 315 -46.99 -33.07 1.21
N GLU A 316 -46.88 -31.88 0.63
CA GLU A 316 -47.73 -31.42 -0.46
C GLU A 316 -47.59 -32.30 -1.71
N ARG A 317 -46.35 -32.69 -2.06
CA ARG A 317 -46.10 -33.62 -3.17
C ARG A 317 -46.70 -35.00 -2.91
N ARG A 318 -46.63 -35.51 -1.67
CA ARG A 318 -47.28 -36.78 -1.29
C ARG A 318 -48.80 -36.69 -1.41
N LYS A 319 -49.41 -35.61 -0.90
CA LYS A 319 -50.86 -35.37 -1.00
C LYS A 319 -51.32 -35.26 -2.46
N ALA A 320 -50.52 -34.64 -3.32
CA ALA A 320 -50.79 -34.57 -4.76
C ALA A 320 -50.67 -35.94 -5.46
N LEU A 321 -49.77 -36.82 -5.00
CA LEU A 321 -49.67 -38.18 -5.50
C LEU A 321 -50.82 -39.06 -5.01
N GLU A 322 -51.26 -38.89 -3.77
CA GLU A 322 -52.42 -39.61 -3.21
C GLU A 322 -53.73 -39.20 -3.88
N SER A 323 -53.92 -37.91 -4.17
CA SER A 323 -55.09 -37.46 -4.93
C SER A 323 -55.10 -37.99 -6.37
N LYS A 324 -53.94 -38.06 -7.02
CA LYS A 324 -53.79 -38.72 -8.34
C LYS A 324 -54.06 -40.22 -8.26
N ARG A 325 -53.54 -40.93 -7.25
CA ARG A 325 -53.81 -42.36 -7.04
C ARG A 325 -55.28 -42.63 -6.78
N LYS A 326 -55.96 -41.77 -6.01
CA LYS A 326 -57.41 -41.87 -5.77
C LYS A 326 -58.20 -41.63 -7.04
N LYS A 327 -57.76 -40.70 -7.91
CA LYS A 327 -58.38 -40.43 -9.21
C LYS A 327 -58.17 -41.57 -10.22
N VAL A 328 -56.97 -42.19 -10.24
CA VAL A 328 -56.68 -43.37 -11.08
C VAL A 328 -57.50 -44.58 -10.64
N LYS A 329 -57.63 -44.80 -9.32
CA LYS A 329 -58.48 -45.88 -8.79
C LYS A 329 -59.97 -45.70 -9.11
N LEU A 330 -60.42 -44.46 -9.34
CA LEU A 330 -61.76 -44.13 -9.83
C LEU A 330 -61.91 -44.29 -11.35
N SER A 331 -60.80 -44.26 -12.12
CA SER A 331 -60.83 -44.44 -13.58
C SER A 331 -60.56 -45.87 -14.04
N ASP A 332 -60.03 -46.74 -13.17
CA ASP A 332 -59.76 -48.16 -13.48
C ASP A 332 -61.01 -49.06 -13.37
N GLU A 333 -62.19 -48.51 -13.03
CA GLU A 333 -63.47 -49.24 -13.08
C GLU A 333 -64.20 -49.14 -14.43
N ASP A 334 -63.73 -48.30 -15.37
CA ASP A 334 -64.23 -48.24 -16.74
C ASP A 334 -63.14 -48.70 -17.72
N GLY A 335 -63.19 -49.98 -18.09
CA GLY A 335 -62.19 -50.62 -18.94
C GLY A 335 -62.12 -50.06 -20.37
N THR A 336 -60.92 -50.03 -20.96
CA THR A 336 -60.70 -50.38 -22.38
C THR A 336 -59.20 -50.52 -22.72
N HIS A 337 -58.97 -51.50 -23.59
CA HIS A 337 -57.77 -52.08 -24.20
C HIS A 337 -56.68 -51.12 -24.74
N ILE A 338 -55.40 -51.43 -24.49
CA ILE A 338 -54.21 -50.80 -25.11
C ILE A 338 -53.59 -51.78 -26.12
N PRO A 339 -53.29 -51.39 -27.39
CA PRO A 339 -52.36 -52.15 -28.21
C PRO A 339 -50.92 -51.61 -28.10
N LEU A 340 -49.99 -52.57 -28.07
CA LEU A 340 -48.53 -52.43 -28.02
C LEU A 340 -47.98 -51.72 -29.27
N ALA A 341 -47.13 -50.69 -29.11
CA ALA A 341 -46.35 -50.09 -30.18
C ALA A 341 -44.84 -50.33 -29.96
N GLN A 342 -44.16 -50.74 -31.03
CA GLN A 342 -42.75 -51.17 -31.07
C GLN A 342 -41.75 -50.01 -30.86
N PRO A 343 -40.51 -50.31 -30.40
CA PRO A 343 -39.50 -49.29 -30.15
C PRO A 343 -38.80 -48.87 -31.45
N VAL A 344 -38.91 -47.58 -31.80
CA VAL A 344 -38.06 -46.96 -32.82
C VAL A 344 -36.93 -46.28 -32.05
N HIS A 345 -35.70 -46.77 -32.22
CA HIS A 345 -34.50 -46.11 -31.68
C HIS A 345 -34.34 -44.75 -32.37
N ALA A 346 -34.73 -43.69 -31.68
CA ALA A 346 -34.38 -42.32 -32.03
C ALA A 346 -33.11 -41.93 -31.26
N ASP A 347 -32.08 -41.50 -31.99
CA ASP A 347 -30.83 -41.03 -31.42
C ASP A 347 -31.08 -39.86 -30.44
N PRO A 348 -30.66 -39.96 -29.17
CA PRO A 348 -31.00 -38.97 -28.14
C PRO A 348 -30.30 -37.61 -28.32
N PHE A 349 -29.32 -37.51 -29.22
CA PHE A 349 -28.53 -36.29 -29.43
C PHE A 349 -29.00 -35.39 -30.58
N ALA A 350 -29.80 -35.91 -31.52
CA ALA A 350 -30.26 -35.13 -32.68
C ALA A 350 -31.16 -33.94 -32.29
N ALA A 351 -31.90 -34.05 -31.18
CA ALA A 351 -32.75 -32.98 -30.66
C ALA A 351 -31.98 -31.83 -29.99
N PHE A 352 -30.71 -32.05 -29.61
CA PHE A 352 -29.89 -31.04 -28.94
C PHE A 352 -29.13 -30.15 -29.93
N GLU A 353 -28.67 -30.72 -31.05
CA GLU A 353 -27.99 -29.98 -32.13
C GLU A 353 -28.93 -29.00 -32.85
N ALA A 354 -30.19 -29.36 -33.03
CA ALA A 354 -31.20 -28.48 -33.64
C ALA A 354 -31.58 -27.27 -32.76
N LYS A 355 -31.26 -27.28 -31.46
CA LYS A 355 -31.58 -26.19 -30.52
C LYS A 355 -30.47 -25.14 -30.38
N GLN A 356 -29.24 -25.40 -30.85
CA GLN A 356 -28.14 -24.44 -30.69
C GLN A 356 -28.04 -23.40 -31.82
N THR A 357 -28.73 -23.57 -32.94
CA THR A 357 -28.53 -22.72 -34.13
C THR A 357 -29.63 -21.70 -34.41
N LYS A 358 -30.69 -21.59 -33.60
CA LYS A 358 -31.79 -20.63 -33.85
C LYS A 358 -32.44 -20.07 -32.59
N THR A 359 -31.72 -19.22 -31.86
CA THR A 359 -32.35 -18.16 -31.05
C THR A 359 -31.54 -16.87 -31.20
N PRO A 360 -32.04 -15.82 -31.86
CA PRO A 360 -31.46 -14.49 -31.69
C PRO A 360 -31.67 -14.07 -30.24
N LYS A 361 -30.59 -13.68 -29.56
CA LYS A 361 -30.67 -13.08 -28.21
C LYS A 361 -31.56 -11.82 -28.29
N PRO A 362 -32.43 -11.56 -27.29
CA PRO A 362 -33.09 -10.28 -27.19
C PRO A 362 -32.01 -9.21 -26.98
N ALA A 363 -32.07 -8.14 -27.78
CA ALA A 363 -31.15 -7.01 -27.65
C ALA A 363 -31.23 -6.44 -26.23
N THR A 364 -30.09 -6.24 -25.62
CA THR A 364 -30.02 -5.59 -24.29
C THR A 364 -30.19 -4.09 -24.45
N GLU A 365 -30.69 -3.39 -23.43
CA GLU A 365 -30.92 -1.93 -23.44
C GLU A 365 -29.66 -1.13 -23.86
N ALA A 366 -28.47 -1.69 -23.61
CA ALA A 366 -27.19 -1.12 -24.04
C ALA A 366 -26.97 -1.18 -25.57
N GLU A 367 -27.45 -2.23 -26.23
CA GLU A 367 -27.36 -2.38 -27.70
C GLU A 367 -28.36 -1.46 -28.40
N GLU A 368 -29.54 -1.26 -27.83
CA GLU A 368 -30.51 -0.26 -28.33
C GLU A 368 -29.98 1.18 -28.16
N PHE A 369 -29.31 1.47 -27.04
CA PHE A 369 -28.67 2.76 -26.83
C PHE A 369 -27.54 3.03 -27.83
N LEU A 370 -26.68 2.03 -28.10
CA LEU A 370 -25.62 2.15 -29.10
C LEU A 370 -26.18 2.35 -30.51
N ALA A 371 -27.26 1.64 -30.88
CA ALA A 371 -27.93 1.81 -32.16
C ALA A 371 -28.60 3.19 -32.29
N GLN A 372 -29.15 3.75 -31.21
CA GLN A 372 -29.67 5.12 -31.20
C GLN A 372 -28.56 6.16 -31.32
N LEU A 373 -27.41 5.92 -30.68
CA LEU A 373 -26.26 6.81 -30.73
C LEU A 373 -25.65 6.83 -32.14
N GLU A 374 -25.55 5.67 -32.79
CA GLU A 374 -25.10 5.56 -34.18
C GLU A 374 -26.03 6.29 -35.16
N LYS A 375 -27.36 6.15 -35.00
CA LYS A 375 -28.34 6.90 -35.79
C LYS A 375 -28.25 8.41 -35.56
N ASN A 376 -28.03 8.85 -34.33
CA ASN A 376 -27.88 10.27 -34.00
C ASN A 376 -26.57 10.87 -34.53
N ILE A 377 -25.51 10.08 -34.64
CA ILE A 377 -24.24 10.51 -35.25
C ILE A 377 -24.37 10.56 -36.78
N LEU A 378 -24.96 9.55 -37.42
CA LEU A 378 -25.16 9.57 -38.88
C LEU A 378 -26.18 10.62 -39.32
N GLY A 379 -27.21 10.91 -38.51
CA GLY A 379 -28.24 11.91 -38.82
C GLY A 379 -27.79 13.37 -38.67
N LYS A 380 -26.64 13.63 -38.03
CA LYS A 380 -26.06 14.98 -37.89
C LYS A 380 -25.03 15.33 -38.97
N GLY A 381 -24.79 14.42 -39.91
CA GLY A 381 -23.82 14.56 -41.00
C GLY A 381 -24.44 14.74 -42.39
N ALA A 382 -25.72 15.14 -42.49
CA ALA A 382 -26.39 15.50 -43.74
C ALA A 382 -26.90 16.95 -43.69
#